data_AF-A0A5C9BHY0-F1
#
_entry.id   AF-A0A5C9BHY0-F1
#
_cell.length_a   1.000
_cell.length_b   1.000
_cell.length_c   1.000
_cell.angle_alpha   90.00
_cell.angle_beta   90.00
_cell.angle_gamma   90.00
#
_symmetry.space_group_name_H-M   'P 1'
#
loop_
_entity.id
_entity.type
_entity.pdbx_description
1 polymer ?
#
loop_
_entity_poly.entity_id
_entity_poly.type
_entity_poly.pdbx_seq_one_letter_code
_entity_poly.pdbx_strand_id
1 'polypeptide(L)'
;MRTQEDDPAGRPSVLTAMLAGSMPAMPTPAPGSVRQHLLDESRPSGRAALAVVPTKQGQKPREFTASDKALIRKVHGYMATLQLLGILNERLVCDVGDEATLYTIDQLKAEIASVTTAVPASSNDWGTLRKLLAKARRDGVLNLIDEQVINDFAVVYSLNQKAVMSLKDVLLNGDNE
;
A
#
# COMPACT_ATOMS: atom_id res chain seq x y z
N MET A 1 43.96 63.67 6.96
CA MET A 1 42.54 63.95 7.25
C MET A 1 41.86 62.62 7.59
N ARG A 2 40.94 62.63 8.57
CA ARG A 2 39.93 61.59 8.90
C ARG A 2 39.20 61.11 7.62
N THR A 3 38.62 59.92 7.46
CA THR A 3 37.68 59.06 8.26
C THR A 3 37.58 57.71 7.48
N GLN A 4 37.47 56.49 8.06
CA GLN A 4 36.26 55.82 8.60
C GLN A 4 35.13 55.73 7.54
N GLU A 5 34.43 54.66 7.19
CA GLU A 5 34.23 53.25 7.61
C GLU A 5 33.50 52.53 6.44
N ASP A 6 33.49 51.19 6.41
CA ASP A 6 32.34 50.28 6.17
C ASP A 6 32.80 48.93 5.58
N ASP A 7 32.83 47.92 6.45
CA ASP A 7 32.54 46.50 6.15
C ASP A 7 31.04 46.33 6.53
N PRO A 8 30.21 45.38 6.01
CA PRO A 8 30.67 44.04 5.67
C PRO A 8 29.88 43.18 4.65
N ALA A 9 30.41 41.98 4.45
CA ALA A 9 29.67 40.72 4.25
C ALA A 9 29.12 40.39 2.84
N GLY A 10 30.03 40.05 1.92
CA GLY A 10 29.74 39.11 0.83
C GLY A 10 30.17 37.69 1.22
N ARG A 11 29.23 36.87 1.70
CA ARG A 11 29.43 35.43 1.97
C ARG A 11 29.90 34.70 0.69
N PRO A 12 31.06 34.02 0.65
CA PRO A 12 31.38 33.15 -0.47
C PRO A 12 30.62 31.82 -0.35
N SER A 13 30.00 31.45 -1.46
CA SER A 13 29.17 30.27 -1.68
C SER A 13 29.93 28.96 -1.40
N VAL A 14 29.28 28.06 -0.66
CA VAL A 14 29.78 26.75 -0.21
C VAL A 14 30.02 25.76 -1.36
N LEU A 15 29.55 26.09 -2.58
CA LEU A 15 29.57 25.20 -3.73
C LEU A 15 30.91 25.15 -4.49
N THR A 16 31.92 25.94 -4.10
CA THR A 16 33.26 25.91 -4.71
C THR A 16 34.28 25.07 -3.91
N ALA A 17 33.96 24.64 -2.69
CA ALA A 17 34.91 23.92 -1.82
C ALA A 17 34.86 22.38 -1.95
N MET A 18 33.89 21.79 -2.65
CA MET A 18 33.74 20.32 -2.73
C MET A 18 34.48 19.63 -3.90
N LEU A 19 35.20 20.36 -4.76
CA LEU A 19 35.84 19.80 -5.96
C LEU A 19 37.37 19.61 -5.86
N ALA A 20 37.98 19.89 -4.69
CA ALA A 20 39.40 19.67 -4.46
C ALA A 20 39.57 18.72 -3.26
N GLY A 21 39.84 17.44 -3.52
CA GLY A 21 39.98 16.38 -2.52
C GLY A 21 41.12 16.61 -1.52
N SER A 22 40.92 17.49 -0.56
CA SER A 22 41.83 17.78 0.55
C SER A 22 40.98 18.09 1.79
N MET A 23 40.76 17.06 2.62
CA MET A 23 40.08 17.22 3.90
C MET A 23 41.11 17.75 4.92
N PRO A 24 40.96 18.96 5.49
CA PRO A 24 41.73 19.35 6.66
C PRO A 24 41.33 18.47 7.86
N ALA A 25 42.33 18.05 8.64
CA ALA A 25 42.16 17.17 9.78
C ALA A 25 41.14 17.74 10.78
N MET A 26 40.11 16.95 11.09
CA MET A 26 39.15 17.23 12.16
C MET A 26 39.86 17.27 13.52
N PRO A 27 39.68 18.32 14.34
CA PRO A 27 40.07 18.27 15.74
C PRO A 27 39.10 17.35 16.51
N THR A 28 39.63 16.27 17.04
CA THR A 28 38.96 15.35 17.97
C THR A 28 38.41 16.13 19.18
N PRO A 29 37.09 16.09 19.47
CA PRO A 29 36.57 16.66 20.71
C PRO A 29 36.89 15.72 21.89
N ALA A 30 37.63 16.24 22.87
CA ALA A 30 37.88 15.55 24.12
C ALA A 30 36.58 15.39 24.94
N PRO A 31 36.34 14.25 25.60
CA PRO A 31 35.15 14.02 26.40
C PRO A 31 35.22 14.79 27.72
N GLY A 32 34.19 15.57 28.03
CA GLY A 32 33.97 16.10 29.38
C GLY A 32 34.07 17.61 29.50
N SER A 33 33.00 18.33 29.13
CA SER A 33 32.69 19.60 29.78
C SER A 33 31.17 19.70 29.94
N VAL A 34 30.71 19.22 31.08
CA VAL A 34 29.33 19.36 31.56
C VAL A 34 29.18 20.78 32.07
N ARG A 35 28.49 21.65 31.32
CA ARG A 35 28.03 22.93 31.87
C ARG A 35 26.74 22.69 32.66
N GLN A 36 26.92 22.59 33.97
CA GLN A 36 25.83 22.60 34.95
C GLN A 36 25.21 24.00 34.97
N HIS A 37 23.95 24.11 34.52
CA HIS A 37 23.14 25.30 34.77
C HIS A 37 22.22 24.97 35.95
N LEU A 38 22.64 25.44 37.12
CA LEU A 38 21.88 25.50 38.36
C LEU A 38 20.91 26.68 38.28
N LEU A 39 19.60 26.42 38.31
CA LEU A 39 18.61 27.33 38.88
C LEU A 39 17.46 26.50 39.45
N ASP A 40 17.58 26.29 40.77
CA ASP A 40 16.61 26.50 41.84
C ASP A 40 15.17 25.99 41.76
N GLU A 41 14.75 25.52 42.94
CA GLU A 41 13.60 24.70 43.26
C GLU A 41 12.25 25.40 43.11
N SER A 42 11.31 24.70 42.48
CA SER A 42 9.88 24.82 42.79
C SER A 42 9.17 23.52 42.41
N ARG A 43 9.24 22.52 43.31
CA ARG A 43 8.25 21.43 43.36
C ARG A 43 6.96 22.01 43.94
N PRO A 44 5.81 21.61 43.40
CA PRO A 44 4.92 20.85 44.27
C PRO A 44 4.70 19.44 43.74
N SER A 45 4.68 18.55 44.72
CA SER A 45 4.33 17.15 44.63
C SER A 45 3.00 16.95 43.90
N GLY A 46 3.02 16.13 42.86
CA GLY A 46 1.85 15.60 42.20
C GLY A 46 2.28 14.43 41.33
N ARG A 47 2.16 13.21 41.86
CA ARG A 47 2.23 11.98 41.06
C ARG A 47 1.20 12.08 39.94
N ALA A 48 1.61 12.53 38.76
CA ALA A 48 0.87 12.31 37.53
C ALA A 48 1.44 11.06 36.90
N ALA A 49 0.53 10.10 36.70
CA ALA A 49 0.77 8.74 36.29
C ALA A 49 1.67 8.64 35.05
N LEU A 50 2.34 7.49 34.94
CA LEU A 50 2.77 6.89 33.67
C LEU A 50 1.82 7.34 32.57
N ALA A 51 2.33 8.10 31.60
CA ALA A 51 1.59 8.39 30.37
C ALA A 51 1.37 7.03 29.69
N VAL A 52 0.24 6.40 30.04
CA VAL A 52 -0.36 5.33 29.27
C VAL A 52 -0.58 5.95 27.91
N VAL A 53 0.26 5.57 26.95
CA VAL A 53 -0.03 5.80 25.54
C VAL A 53 -1.46 5.28 25.35
N PRO A 54 -2.42 6.11 24.93
CA PRO A 54 -3.76 5.63 24.68
C PRO A 54 -3.64 4.66 23.50
N THR A 55 -3.56 3.36 23.80
CA THR A 55 -4.00 2.37 22.84
C THR A 55 -5.44 2.76 22.55
N LYS A 56 -5.73 3.23 21.33
CA LYS A 56 -7.09 3.45 20.84
C LYS A 56 -7.80 2.08 20.85
N GLN A 57 -8.22 1.66 22.03
CA GLN A 57 -9.10 0.53 22.23
C GLN A 57 -10.48 0.98 21.74
N GLY A 58 -10.96 0.34 20.69
CA GLY A 58 -12.39 0.39 20.35
C GLY A 58 -12.75 0.63 18.90
N GLN A 59 -11.81 0.98 18.02
CA GLN A 59 -12.12 0.93 16.58
C GLN A 59 -11.92 -0.50 16.09
N LYS A 60 -13.03 -1.16 15.77
CA LYS A 60 -13.05 -2.45 15.08
C LYS A 60 -12.07 -2.34 13.90
N PRO A 61 -11.02 -3.17 13.84
CA PRO A 61 -10.09 -3.15 12.73
C PRO A 61 -10.87 -3.28 11.43
N ARG A 62 -10.54 -2.41 10.46
CA ARG A 62 -11.18 -2.37 9.14
C ARG A 62 -11.16 -3.79 8.57
N GLU A 63 -12.22 -4.20 7.88
CA GLU A 63 -12.21 -5.50 7.20
C GLU A 63 -11.15 -5.51 6.07
N PHE A 64 -10.61 -6.69 5.74
CA PHE A 64 -9.72 -6.83 4.59
C PHE A 64 -10.43 -6.37 3.31
N THR A 65 -9.77 -5.51 2.53
CA THR A 65 -10.34 -5.06 1.26
C THR A 65 -10.27 -6.17 0.21
N ALA A 66 -10.99 -6.00 -0.91
CA ALA A 66 -10.92 -6.96 -2.02
C ALA A 66 -9.47 -7.15 -2.54
N SER A 67 -8.70 -6.08 -2.56
CA SER A 67 -7.29 -6.10 -2.97
C SER A 67 -6.41 -6.84 -1.98
N ASP A 68 -6.68 -6.73 -0.68
CA ASP A 68 -5.93 -7.45 0.37
C ASP A 68 -6.23 -8.94 0.30
N LYS A 69 -7.51 -9.30 0.16
CA LYS A 69 -7.93 -10.69 -0.05
C LYS A 69 -7.30 -11.30 -1.31
N ALA A 70 -7.15 -10.52 -2.38
CA ALA A 70 -6.45 -10.97 -3.59
C ALA A 70 -4.96 -11.22 -3.34
N LEU A 71 -4.30 -10.31 -2.60
CA LEU A 71 -2.90 -10.47 -2.21
C LEU A 71 -2.70 -11.70 -1.32
N ILE A 72 -3.53 -11.87 -0.29
CA ILE A 72 -3.52 -13.03 0.61
C ILE A 72 -3.64 -14.32 -0.21
N ARG A 73 -4.66 -14.44 -1.08
CA ARG A 73 -4.85 -15.62 -1.95
C ARG A 73 -3.61 -15.98 -2.76
N LYS A 74 -2.95 -14.98 -3.35
CA LYS A 74 -1.81 -15.20 -4.24
C LYS A 74 -0.52 -15.54 -3.49
N VAL A 75 -0.31 -14.96 -2.31
CA VAL A 75 1.01 -14.93 -1.66
C VAL A 75 1.12 -15.85 -0.45
N HIS A 76 0.02 -16.13 0.26
CA HIS A 76 0.07 -16.87 1.54
C HIS A 76 0.70 -18.27 1.45
N GLY A 77 0.71 -18.91 0.27
CA GLY A 77 1.35 -20.21 0.04
C GLY A 77 2.87 -20.17 -0.20
N TYR A 78 3.44 -18.98 -0.43
CA TYR A 78 4.86 -18.81 -0.80
C TYR A 78 5.63 -17.88 0.15
N MET A 79 4.95 -17.30 1.15
CA MET A 79 5.52 -16.31 2.06
C MET A 79 5.14 -16.61 3.52
N ALA A 80 6.04 -16.31 4.45
CA ALA A 80 5.75 -16.42 5.87
C ALA A 80 4.60 -15.48 6.29
N THR A 81 3.68 -15.97 7.13
CA THR A 81 2.48 -15.22 7.55
C THR A 81 2.78 -13.87 8.18
N LEU A 82 3.86 -13.77 8.97
CA LEU A 82 4.27 -12.51 9.60
C LEU A 82 4.77 -11.47 8.58
N GLN A 83 5.45 -11.91 7.52
CA GLN A 83 5.91 -11.02 6.46
C GLN A 83 4.72 -10.49 5.65
N LEU A 84 3.76 -11.36 5.32
CA LEU A 84 2.52 -10.96 4.67
C LEU A 84 1.72 -9.96 5.53
N LEU A 85 1.67 -10.16 6.85
CA LEU A 85 1.03 -9.22 7.76
C LEU A 85 1.70 -7.84 7.74
N GLY A 86 3.03 -7.79 7.71
CA GLY A 86 3.79 -6.55 7.60
C GLY A 86 3.41 -5.76 6.35
N ILE A 87 3.40 -6.42 5.18
CA ILE A 87 3.04 -5.80 3.90
C ILE A 87 1.60 -5.26 3.92
N LEU A 88 0.66 -6.03 4.47
CA LEU A 88 -0.75 -5.60 4.57
C LEU A 88 -0.91 -4.36 5.46
N ASN A 89 -0.15 -4.29 6.56
CA ASN A 89 -0.17 -3.15 7.47
C ASN A 89 0.50 -1.91 6.89
N GLU A 90 1.63 -2.07 6.19
CA GLU A 90 2.27 -0.97 5.46
C GLU A 90 1.31 -0.36 4.44
N ARG A 91 0.65 -1.23 3.66
CA ARG A 91 -0.37 -0.78 2.70
C ARG A 91 -1.53 -0.08 3.38
N LEU A 92 -2.03 -0.61 4.49
CA LEU A 92 -3.11 0.02 5.25
C LEU A 92 -2.74 1.44 5.70
N VAL A 93 -1.51 1.63 6.18
CA VAL A 93 -0.97 2.95 6.55
C VAL A 93 -0.84 3.85 5.33
N CYS A 94 -0.40 3.34 4.17
CA CYS A 94 -0.35 4.13 2.94
C CYS A 94 -1.75 4.59 2.48
N ASP A 95 -2.75 3.73 2.61
CA ASP A 95 -4.11 4.01 2.12
C ASP A 95 -4.91 4.91 3.09
N VAL A 96 -4.66 4.83 4.40
CA VAL A 96 -5.48 5.46 5.45
C VAL A 96 -4.71 6.47 6.30
N GLY A 97 -3.38 6.36 6.37
CA GLY A 97 -2.49 7.14 7.23
C GLY A 97 -2.12 6.45 8.54
N ASP A 98 -1.30 7.11 9.35
CA ASP A 98 -0.70 6.57 10.59
C ASP A 98 -1.71 6.28 11.71
N GLU A 99 -2.93 6.81 11.60
CA GLU A 99 -4.01 6.59 12.56
C GLU A 99 -4.77 5.28 12.31
N ALA A 100 -4.36 4.47 11.34
CA ALA A 100 -5.00 3.21 11.00
C ALA A 100 -4.75 2.13 12.06
N THR A 101 -5.83 1.49 12.53
CA THR A 101 -5.72 0.31 13.39
C THR A 101 -5.17 -0.87 12.58
N LEU A 102 -3.94 -1.27 12.89
CA LEU A 102 -3.24 -2.35 12.19
C LEU A 102 -3.96 -3.70 12.32
N TYR A 103 -3.84 -4.52 11.28
CA TYR A 103 -4.26 -5.90 11.28
C TYR A 103 -3.45 -6.73 12.28
N THR A 104 -4.11 -7.69 12.92
CA THR A 104 -3.46 -8.65 13.81
C THR A 104 -3.18 -9.97 13.12
N ILE A 105 -2.25 -10.74 13.68
CA ILE A 105 -1.93 -12.07 13.16
C ILE A 105 -3.13 -13.02 13.22
N ASP A 106 -3.97 -12.90 14.24
CA ASP A 106 -5.16 -13.75 14.40
C ASP A 106 -6.21 -13.44 13.34
N GLN A 107 -6.37 -12.17 12.98
CA GLN A 107 -7.22 -11.76 11.85
C GLN A 107 -6.72 -12.31 10.53
N LEU A 108 -5.41 -12.21 10.26
CA LEU A 108 -4.83 -12.78 9.05
C LEU A 108 -4.97 -14.31 9.00
N LYS A 109 -4.75 -15.01 10.11
CA LYS A 109 -4.95 -16.46 10.19
C LYS A 109 -6.40 -16.86 9.95
N ALA A 110 -7.35 -16.13 10.53
CA ALA A 110 -8.77 -16.36 10.30
C ALA A 110 -9.14 -16.14 8.81
N GLU A 111 -8.58 -15.10 8.18
CA GLU A 111 -8.80 -14.84 6.75
C GLU A 111 -8.12 -15.88 5.85
N ILE A 112 -6.92 -16.37 6.18
CA ILE A 112 -6.29 -17.46 5.44
C ILE A 112 -7.12 -18.75 5.56
N ALA A 113 -7.63 -19.04 6.76
CA ALA A 113 -8.52 -20.18 6.98
C ALA A 113 -9.83 -20.02 6.19
N SER A 114 -10.41 -18.82 6.12
CA SER A 114 -11.61 -18.57 5.31
C SER A 114 -11.33 -18.71 3.81
N VAL A 115 -10.16 -18.28 3.35
CA VAL A 115 -9.70 -18.41 1.96
C VAL A 115 -9.35 -19.86 1.56
N THR A 116 -8.88 -20.68 2.48
CA THR A 116 -8.54 -22.10 2.22
C THR A 116 -9.74 -23.03 2.38
N THR A 117 -10.71 -22.69 3.25
CA THR A 117 -11.99 -23.41 3.37
C THR A 117 -13.02 -22.97 2.34
N ALA A 118 -12.92 -21.73 1.85
CA ALA A 118 -13.45 -21.39 0.56
C ALA A 118 -12.71 -22.25 -0.47
N VAL A 119 -13.37 -23.34 -0.90
CA VAL A 119 -13.20 -23.88 -2.26
C VAL A 119 -12.89 -22.68 -3.14
N PRO A 120 -11.79 -22.71 -3.93
CA PRO A 120 -11.43 -21.55 -4.72
C PRO A 120 -12.71 -21.06 -5.38
N ALA A 121 -12.90 -19.75 -5.45
CA ALA A 121 -13.90 -19.18 -6.34
C ALA A 121 -13.52 -19.48 -7.82
N SER A 122 -13.22 -20.73 -8.15
CA SER A 122 -13.73 -21.41 -9.32
C SER A 122 -15.22 -21.66 -9.11
N SER A 123 -16.01 -20.60 -9.15
CA SER A 123 -17.36 -20.73 -9.66
C SER A 123 -17.70 -19.41 -10.29
N ASN A 124 -17.15 -19.24 -11.49
CA ASN A 124 -17.71 -18.48 -12.58
C ASN A 124 -19.09 -17.91 -12.24
N ASP A 125 -19.20 -16.58 -12.06
CA ASP A 125 -20.42 -15.83 -11.77
C ASP A 125 -21.40 -15.89 -12.97
N TRP A 126 -21.74 -17.11 -13.40
CA TRP A 126 -22.58 -17.43 -14.53
C TRP A 126 -23.94 -16.77 -14.42
N GLY A 127 -24.49 -16.65 -13.20
CA GLY A 127 -25.74 -15.93 -12.95
C GLY A 127 -25.64 -14.45 -13.32
N THR A 128 -24.52 -13.80 -13.00
CA THR A 128 -24.26 -12.39 -13.33
C THR A 128 -23.94 -12.24 -14.81
N LEU A 129 -23.12 -13.13 -15.38
CA LEU A 129 -22.79 -13.16 -16.79
C LEU A 129 -24.04 -13.34 -17.67
N ARG A 130 -24.92 -14.30 -17.34
CA ARG A 130 -26.20 -14.51 -18.07
C ARG A 130 -27.09 -13.28 -17.99
N LYS A 131 -27.18 -12.61 -16.83
CA LYS A 131 -27.94 -11.35 -16.69
C LYS A 131 -27.36 -10.24 -17.58
N LEU A 132 -26.04 -10.13 -17.66
CA LEU A 132 -25.35 -9.16 -18.50
C LEU A 132 -25.55 -9.47 -19.99
N LEU A 133 -25.43 -10.73 -20.40
CA LEU A 133 -25.70 -11.17 -21.78
C LEU A 133 -27.16 -10.92 -22.18
N ALA A 134 -28.12 -11.24 -21.31
CA ALA A 134 -29.53 -10.96 -21.55
C ALA A 134 -29.83 -9.46 -21.66
N LYS A 135 -29.12 -8.61 -20.89
CA LYS A 135 -29.20 -7.15 -21.02
C LYS A 135 -28.59 -6.67 -22.33
N ALA A 136 -27.39 -7.11 -22.67
CA ALA A 136 -26.70 -6.73 -23.91
C ALA A 136 -27.49 -7.16 -25.17
N ARG A 137 -28.20 -8.29 -25.09
CA ARG A 137 -29.13 -8.74 -26.14
C ARG A 137 -30.34 -7.81 -26.26
N ARG A 138 -30.98 -7.46 -25.14
CA ARG A 138 -32.11 -6.49 -25.12
C ARG A 138 -31.70 -5.11 -25.63
N ASP A 139 -30.49 -4.69 -25.30
CA ASP A 139 -29.92 -3.40 -25.70
C ASP A 139 -29.35 -3.44 -27.15
N GLY A 140 -29.38 -4.61 -27.82
CA GLY A 140 -28.92 -4.81 -29.20
C GLY A 140 -27.40 -4.83 -29.40
N VAL A 141 -26.63 -4.65 -28.33
CA VAL A 141 -25.15 -4.61 -28.36
C VAL A 141 -24.56 -5.95 -28.79
N LEU A 142 -25.18 -7.06 -28.40
CA LEU A 142 -24.69 -8.39 -28.75
C LEU A 142 -24.72 -8.64 -30.28
N ASN A 143 -25.60 -7.95 -31.02
CA ASN A 143 -25.69 -8.06 -32.48
C ASN A 143 -24.51 -7.39 -33.20
N LEU A 144 -23.76 -6.55 -32.50
CA LEU A 144 -22.55 -5.89 -33.02
C LEU A 144 -21.30 -6.76 -32.80
N ILE A 145 -21.43 -7.88 -32.09
CA ILE A 145 -20.33 -8.79 -31.79
C ILE A 145 -20.37 -9.93 -32.79
N ASP A 146 -19.47 -9.88 -33.78
CA ASP A 146 -19.25 -10.95 -34.74
C ASP A 146 -17.97 -11.74 -34.43
N GLU A 147 -17.71 -12.76 -35.24
CA GLU A 147 -16.52 -13.60 -35.07
C GLU A 147 -15.22 -12.80 -35.23
N GLN A 148 -15.21 -11.78 -36.08
CA GLN A 148 -14.06 -10.92 -36.33
C GLN A 148 -13.71 -10.10 -35.08
N VAL A 149 -14.68 -9.45 -34.45
CA VAL A 149 -14.50 -8.69 -33.20
C VAL A 149 -13.96 -9.60 -32.09
N ILE A 150 -14.45 -10.83 -31.99
CA ILE A 150 -13.97 -11.80 -31.01
C ILE A 150 -12.50 -12.18 -31.28
N ASN A 151 -12.13 -12.39 -32.54
CA ASN A 151 -10.75 -12.71 -32.91
C ASN A 151 -9.80 -11.52 -32.67
N ASP A 152 -10.21 -10.29 -32.99
CA ASP A 152 -9.43 -9.08 -32.76
C ASP A 152 -9.21 -8.85 -31.25
N PHE A 153 -10.25 -9.05 -30.44
CA PHE A 153 -10.17 -9.03 -28.98
C PHE A 153 -9.18 -10.07 -28.46
N ALA A 154 -9.20 -11.29 -29.03
CA ALA A 154 -8.29 -12.35 -28.65
C ALA A 154 -6.82 -12.01 -28.92
N VAL A 155 -6.54 -11.29 -30.02
CA VAL A 155 -5.18 -10.81 -30.33
C VAL A 155 -4.73 -9.75 -29.32
N VAL A 156 -5.55 -8.73 -29.07
CA VAL A 156 -5.22 -7.62 -28.14
C VAL A 156 -4.92 -8.13 -26.74
N TYR A 157 -5.71 -9.10 -26.26
CA TYR A 157 -5.56 -9.65 -24.91
C TYR A 157 -4.76 -10.96 -24.86
N SER A 158 -4.17 -11.38 -25.97
CA SER A 158 -3.35 -12.61 -26.08
C SER A 158 -4.05 -13.85 -25.50
N LEU A 159 -5.33 -14.04 -25.84
CA LEU A 159 -6.12 -15.15 -25.33
C LEU A 159 -5.65 -16.49 -25.91
N ASN A 160 -5.70 -17.54 -25.09
CA ASN A 160 -5.46 -18.90 -25.55
C ASN A 160 -6.63 -19.40 -26.42
N GLN A 161 -6.36 -20.24 -27.42
CA GLN A 161 -7.34 -20.85 -28.32
C GLN A 161 -8.53 -21.47 -27.58
N LYS A 162 -8.28 -22.16 -26.46
CA LYS A 162 -9.36 -22.72 -25.62
C LYS A 162 -10.32 -21.63 -25.10
N ALA A 163 -9.79 -20.49 -24.69
CA ALA A 163 -10.59 -19.36 -24.21
C ALA A 163 -11.37 -18.69 -25.35
N VAL A 164 -10.76 -18.58 -26.53
CA VAL A 164 -11.42 -18.05 -27.74
C VAL A 164 -12.60 -18.94 -28.14
N MET A 165 -12.42 -20.26 -28.16
CA MET A 165 -13.52 -21.19 -28.46
C MET A 165 -14.64 -21.09 -27.44
N SER A 166 -14.31 -21.03 -26.15
CA SER A 166 -15.31 -20.83 -25.09
C SER A 166 -16.05 -19.51 -25.23
N LEU A 167 -15.38 -18.44 -25.67
CA LEU A 167 -15.98 -17.13 -25.85
C LEU A 167 -16.95 -17.13 -27.05
N LYS A 168 -16.55 -17.75 -28.17
CA LYS A 168 -17.42 -17.95 -29.33
C LYS A 168 -18.67 -18.74 -28.96
N ASP A 169 -18.51 -19.82 -28.20
CA ASP A 169 -19.64 -20.65 -27.77
C ASP A 169 -20.63 -19.86 -26.89
N VAL A 170 -20.13 -19.08 -25.93
CA VAL A 170 -20.98 -18.28 -25.03
C VAL A 170 -21.65 -17.10 -25.73
N LEU A 171 -20.95 -16.41 -26.63
CA LEU A 171 -21.45 -15.19 -27.26
C LEU A 171 -22.27 -15.44 -28.54
N LEU A 172 -21.93 -16.47 -29.32
CA LEU A 172 -22.55 -16.75 -30.61
C LEU A 172 -23.56 -17.91 -30.56
N ASN A 173 -23.37 -18.91 -29.67
CA ASN A 173 -24.21 -20.12 -29.64
C ASN A 173 -25.18 -20.20 -28.45
N GLY A 174 -25.21 -19.21 -27.56
CA GLY A 174 -26.03 -19.19 -26.35
C GLY A 174 -27.55 -19.14 -26.54
N ASP A 175 -28.05 -19.52 -27.73
CA ASP A 175 -29.45 -19.43 -28.18
C ASP A 175 -30.18 -20.78 -28.31
N ASN A 176 -29.52 -21.91 -28.03
CA ASN A 176 -30.10 -23.25 -28.22
C ASN A 176 -30.56 -23.91 -26.90
N GLU A 177 -31.43 -23.24 -26.13
CA GLU A 177 -32.28 -23.89 -25.12
C GLU A 177 -33.66 -23.21 -25.02
#